data_AF-A0A934B8R2-F1
#
_entry.id   AF-A0A934B8R2-F1
#
_cell.length_a   1.000
_cell.length_b   1.000
_cell.length_c   1.000
_cell.angle_alpha   90.00
_cell.angle_beta   90.00
_cell.angle_gamma   90.00
#
_symmetry.space_group_name_H-M   'P 1'
#
loop_
_entity.id
_entity.type
_entity.pdbx_description
1 polymer ?
#
loop_
_entity_poly.entity_id
_entity_poly.type
_entity_poly.pdbx_seq_one_letter_code
_entity_poly.pdbx_strand_id
1 'polypeptide(L)'
;MQTISLKSNSPDMVIPLLINAIDREKRILLDTLRISSEKIKKLSESHGVDIDKLMRGEVEHTEANDMQLIELEGEIEISKHIEAELKELESVEICK
;
A
#
# COMPACT_ATOMS: atom_id res chain seq x y z
N MET A 1 22.35 7.10 -4.46
CA MET A 1 21.87 5.80 -3.97
C MET A 1 22.67 5.44 -2.73
N GLN A 2 22.01 4.94 -1.70
CA GLN A 2 22.67 4.39 -0.51
C GLN A 2 22.67 2.87 -0.63
N THR A 3 23.71 2.22 -0.14
CA THR A 3 23.88 0.76 -0.25
C THR A 3 23.74 0.10 1.11
N ILE A 4 22.99 -1.00 1.16
CA ILE A 4 22.92 -1.90 2.32
C ILE A 4 23.80 -3.13 2.02
N SER A 5 24.72 -3.47 2.93
CA SER A 5 25.59 -4.64 2.78
C SER A 5 25.15 -5.78 3.69
N LEU A 6 25.07 -6.99 3.14
CA LEU A 6 24.67 -8.20 3.86
C LEU A 6 25.86 -9.16 3.96
N LYS A 7 26.08 -9.76 5.14
CA LYS A 7 27.04 -10.86 5.32
C LYS A 7 26.29 -12.18 5.26
N SER A 8 26.80 -13.13 4.47
CA SER A 8 26.23 -14.46 4.32
C SER A 8 27.32 -15.52 4.24
N ASN A 9 27.04 -16.70 4.78
CA ASN A 9 27.88 -17.89 4.63
C ASN A 9 27.69 -18.58 3.27
N SER A 10 26.66 -18.20 2.51
CA SER A 10 26.32 -18.77 1.19
C SER A 10 25.81 -17.68 0.23
N PRO A 11 26.69 -16.80 -0.29
CA PRO A 11 26.30 -15.70 -1.19
C PRO A 11 25.51 -16.16 -2.42
N ASP A 12 25.90 -17.30 -3.01
CA ASP A 12 25.28 -17.87 -4.21
C ASP A 12 23.80 -18.26 -4.00
N MET A 13 23.42 -18.60 -2.76
CA MET A 13 22.03 -18.91 -2.41
C MET A 13 21.25 -17.68 -1.93
N VAL A 14 21.93 -16.71 -1.31
CA VAL A 14 21.27 -15.53 -0.75
C VAL A 14 20.75 -14.59 -1.83
N ILE A 15 21.49 -14.39 -2.92
CA ILE A 15 21.03 -13.51 -4.01
C ILE A 15 19.68 -13.99 -4.60
N PRO A 16 19.53 -15.26 -5.05
CA PRO A 16 18.24 -15.77 -5.51
C PRO A 16 17.13 -15.69 -4.46
N LEU A 17 17.45 -15.91 -3.18
CA LEU A 17 16.48 -15.83 -2.10
C LEU A 17 15.94 -14.42 -1.92
N LEU A 18 16.81 -13.41 -1.95
CA LEU A 18 16.41 -12.00 -1.84
C LEU A 18 15.57 -11.56 -3.04
N ILE A 19 15.95 -11.95 -4.26
CA ILE A 19 15.14 -11.68 -5.47
C ILE A 19 13.73 -12.26 -5.29
N ASN A 20 13.63 -13.54 -4.94
CA ASN A 20 12.33 -14.20 -4.73
C ASN A 20 11.52 -13.56 -3.60
N ALA A 21 12.17 -13.09 -2.53
CA ALA A 21 11.50 -12.43 -1.42
C ALA A 21 10.91 -11.08 -1.86
N ILE A 22 11.68 -10.25 -2.56
CA ILE A 22 11.23 -8.97 -3.13
C ILE A 22 10.06 -9.21 -4.09
N ASP A 23 10.18 -10.17 -5.00
CA ASP A 23 9.13 -10.48 -5.98
C ASP A 23 7.85 -11.01 -5.34
N ARG A 24 7.97 -11.74 -4.23
CA ARG A 24 6.82 -12.19 -3.45
C ARG A 24 6.16 -11.02 -2.74
N GLU A 25 6.95 -10.15 -2.11
CA GLU A 25 6.44 -8.98 -1.40
C GLU A 25 5.71 -8.03 -2.36
N LYS A 26 6.29 -7.74 -3.53
CA LYS A 26 5.62 -6.96 -4.59
C LYS A 26 4.25 -7.52 -4.94
N ARG A 27 4.14 -8.84 -5.10
CA ARG A 27 2.86 -9.50 -5.39
C ARG A 27 1.84 -9.34 -4.26
N ILE A 28 2.27 -9.48 -3.00
CA ILE A 28 1.40 -9.29 -1.83
C ILE A 28 0.90 -7.84 -1.77
N LEU A 29 1.79 -6.85 -1.94
CA LEU A 29 1.41 -5.44 -1.92
C LEU A 29 0.45 -5.11 -3.07
N LEU A 30 0.69 -5.60 -4.29
CA LEU A 30 -0.20 -5.41 -5.44
C LEU A 30 -1.60 -6.02 -5.21
N ASP A 31 -1.66 -7.24 -4.68
CA ASP A 31 -2.93 -7.88 -4.35
C ASP A 31 -3.68 -7.13 -3.25
N THR A 32 -2.95 -6.62 -2.25
CA THR A 32 -3.52 -5.83 -1.14
C THR A 32 -4.06 -4.49 -1.65
N LEU A 33 -3.32 -3.80 -2.53
CA LEU A 33 -3.79 -2.58 -3.19
C LEU A 33 -5.06 -2.82 -4.01
N ARG A 34 -5.14 -3.94 -4.73
CA ARG A 34 -6.35 -4.30 -5.48
C ARG A 34 -7.56 -4.44 -4.54
N ILE A 35 -7.39 -5.16 -3.42
CA ILE A 35 -8.45 -5.36 -2.42
C ILE A 35 -8.86 -4.02 -1.79
N SER A 36 -7.88 -3.20 -1.40
CA SER A 36 -8.11 -1.88 -0.82
C SER A 36 -8.86 -0.96 -1.78
N SER A 37 -8.44 -0.91 -3.05
CA SER A 37 -9.10 -0.14 -4.12
C SER A 37 -10.55 -0.58 -4.33
N GLU A 38 -10.83 -1.89 -4.31
CA GLU A 38 -12.19 -2.41 -4.40
C GLU A 38 -13.05 -1.98 -3.20
N LYS A 39 -12.47 -1.93 -2.00
CA LYS A 39 -13.15 -1.50 -0.78
C LYS A 39 -13.41 0.00 -0.76
N ILE A 40 -12.41 0.83 -1.10
CA ILE A 40 -12.55 2.28 -1.27
C ILE A 40 -13.67 2.60 -2.26
N LYS A 41 -13.68 1.90 -3.41
CA LYS A 41 -14.73 2.07 -4.42
C LYS A 41 -16.11 1.74 -3.85
N LYS A 42 -16.26 0.60 -3.17
CA LYS A 42 -17.54 0.20 -2.57
C LYS A 42 -18.04 1.22 -1.54
N LEU A 43 -17.17 1.68 -0.64
CA LEU A 43 -17.51 2.64 0.41
C LEU A 43 -17.85 4.02 -0.16
N SER A 44 -17.07 4.53 -1.11
CA SER A 44 -17.36 5.81 -1.76
C SER A 44 -18.68 5.77 -2.55
N GLU A 45 -18.93 4.69 -3.29
CA GLU A 45 -20.18 4.50 -4.03
C GLU A 45 -21.39 4.33 -3.10
N SER A 46 -21.27 3.54 -2.03
CA SER A 46 -22.40 3.28 -1.10
C SER A 46 -22.84 4.53 -0.33
N HIS A 47 -21.93 5.47 -0.11
CA HIS A 47 -22.20 6.70 0.63
C HIS A 47 -22.31 7.93 -0.25
N GLY A 48 -22.13 7.80 -1.57
CA GLY A 48 -22.19 8.91 -2.52
C GLY A 48 -21.13 9.98 -2.23
N VAL A 49 -19.97 9.57 -1.71
CA VAL A 49 -18.93 10.46 -1.22
C VAL A 49 -17.87 10.66 -2.30
N ASP A 50 -17.53 11.92 -2.55
CA ASP A 50 -16.37 12.30 -3.34
C ASP A 50 -15.12 12.17 -2.48
N ILE A 51 -14.23 11.24 -2.86
CA ILE A 51 -13.00 10.91 -2.11
C ILE A 51 -12.09 12.13 -1.97
N ASP A 52 -11.95 12.94 -3.02
CA ASP A 52 -11.06 14.09 -3.01
C ASP A 52 -11.58 15.17 -2.05
N LYS A 53 -12.90 15.35 -1.97
CA LYS A 53 -13.53 16.24 -0.98
C LYS A 53 -13.37 15.70 0.44
N LEU A 54 -13.57 14.39 0.63
CA LEU A 54 -13.40 13.75 1.93
C LEU A 54 -11.99 13.98 2.48
N MET A 55 -10.98 13.68 1.68
CA MET A 55 -9.58 13.84 2.09
C MET A 55 -9.14 15.30 2.29
N ARG A 56 -9.92 16.28 1.79
CA ARG A 56 -9.73 17.71 2.09
C ARG A 56 -10.50 18.19 3.33
N GLY A 57 -11.28 17.31 3.98
CA GLY A 57 -12.15 17.67 5.11
C GLY A 57 -13.39 18.47 4.69
N GLU A 58 -13.78 18.41 3.43
CA GLU A 58 -14.96 19.12 2.88
C GLU A 58 -16.26 18.32 3.04
N VAL A 59 -16.17 17.09 3.55
CA VAL A 59 -17.32 16.21 3.80
C VAL A 59 -17.64 16.21 5.29
N GLU A 60 -18.88 16.57 5.62
CA GLU A 60 -19.33 16.64 7.00
C GLU A 60 -19.53 15.25 7.61
N HIS A 61 -18.90 15.05 8.76
CA HIS A 61 -19.10 13.88 9.61
C HIS A 61 -20.28 14.14 10.55
N THR A 62 -21.36 13.41 10.32
CA THR A 62 -22.59 13.40 11.12
C THR A 62 -22.67 12.07 11.86
N GLU A 63 -23.46 11.99 12.94
CA GLU A 63 -23.65 10.73 13.67
C GLU A 63 -24.11 9.55 12.78
N ALA A 64 -24.77 9.84 11.65
CA ALA A 64 -25.29 8.83 10.74
C ALA A 64 -24.25 8.26 9.76
N ASN A 65 -23.14 8.96 9.50
CA ASN A 65 -22.13 8.58 8.51
C ASN A 65 -20.69 8.55 9.05
N ASP A 66 -20.46 9.02 10.27
CA ASP A 66 -19.13 9.18 10.88
C ASP A 66 -18.29 7.92 10.79
N MET A 67 -18.83 6.78 11.22
CA MET A 67 -18.10 5.51 11.21
C MET A 67 -17.69 5.06 9.80
N GLN A 68 -18.55 5.27 8.82
CA GLN A 68 -18.29 4.86 7.44
C GLN A 68 -17.29 5.79 6.74
N LEU A 69 -17.34 7.09 7.06
CA LEU A 69 -16.36 8.05 6.57
C LEU A 69 -14.98 7.77 7.16
N ILE A 70 -14.89 7.50 8.47
CA ILE A 70 -13.64 7.09 9.14
C ILE A 70 -13.09 5.80 8.53
N GLU A 71 -13.94 4.82 8.23
CA GLU A 71 -13.50 3.58 7.58
C GLU A 71 -12.94 3.86 6.18
N LEU A 72 -13.60 4.72 5.40
CA LEU A 72 -13.15 5.11 4.07
C LEU A 72 -11.81 5.86 4.12
N GLU A 73 -11.69 6.84 5.01
CA GLU A 73 -10.43 7.59 5.24
C GLU A 73 -9.29 6.64 5.62
N GLY A 74 -9.54 5.74 6.57
CA GLY A 74 -8.55 4.75 6.99
C GLY A 74 -8.10 3.84 5.85
N GLU A 75 -9.03 3.38 5.02
CA GLU A 75 -8.71 2.54 3.86
C GLU A 75 -7.90 3.30 2.79
N ILE A 76 -8.21 4.58 2.55
CA ILE A 76 -7.43 5.43 1.64
C ILE A 76 -6.00 5.60 2.14
N GLU A 77 -5.80 5.82 3.44
CA GLU A 77 -4.44 6.02 3.97
C GLU A 77 -3.63 4.72 3.97
N ILE A 78 -4.29 3.58 4.18
CA ILE A 78 -3.67 2.26 3.98
C ILE A 78 -3.22 2.11 2.52
N SER A 79 -4.09 2.43 1.55
CA SER A 79 -3.74 2.33 0.13
C SER A 79 -2.54 3.21 -0.22
N LYS A 80 -2.52 4.48 0.23
CA LYS A 80 -1.38 5.39 0.01
C LYS A 80 -0.09 4.87 0.62
N HIS A 81 -0.17 4.28 1.81
CA HIS A 81 1.00 3.70 2.46
C HIS A 81 1.56 2.53 1.67
N ILE A 82 0.70 1.62 1.20
CA ILE A 82 1.11 0.47 0.39
C ILE A 82 1.68 0.90 -0.97
N GLU A 83 1.10 1.92 -1.61
CA GLU A 83 1.66 2.50 -2.85
C GLU A 83 3.08 3.04 -2.64
N ALA A 84 3.31 3.72 -1.51
CA ALA A 84 4.64 4.20 -1.15
C ALA A 84 5.62 3.05 -0.92
N GLU A 85 5.23 2.02 -0.17
CA GLU A 85 6.06 0.83 0.06
C GLU A 85 6.39 0.10 -1.24
N LEU A 86 5.40 -0.09 -2.13
CA LEU A 86 5.59 -0.74 -3.41
C LEU A 86 6.60 0.05 -4.26
N LYS A 87 6.48 1.38 -4.30
CA LYS A 87 7.42 2.25 -5.02
C LYS A 87 8.84 2.14 -4.49
N GLU A 88 9.02 2.12 -3.18
CA GLU A 88 10.33 1.90 -2.57
C GLU A 88 10.88 0.52 -2.94
N LEU A 89 10.06 -0.53 -2.88
CA LEU A 89 10.44 -1.90 -3.23
C LEU A 89 10.76 -2.07 -4.73
N GLU A 90 10.09 -1.33 -5.60
CA GLU A 90 10.39 -1.25 -7.04
C GLU A 90 11.73 -0.60 -7.34
N SER A 91 12.19 0.31 -6.48
CA SER A 91 13.50 0.95 -6.59
C SER A 91 14.67 0.10 -6.08
N VAL A 92 14.38 -1.04 -5.41
CA VAL A 92 15.42 -1.91 -4.86
C VAL A 92 16.14 -2.66 -5.98
N GLU A 93 17.46 -2.47 -6.04
CA GLU A 93 18.37 -3.20 -6.92
C GLU A 93 19.30 -4.08 -6.09
N ILE A 94 19.43 -5.35 -6.47
CA ILE A 94 20.40 -6.27 -5.86
C ILE A 94 21.68 -6.23 -6.69
N CYS A 95 22.69 -5.53 -6.18
CA CYS A 95 24.03 -5.47 -6.76
C CYS A 95 24.90 -6.63 -6.27
N LYS A 96 25.78 -7.14 -7.15
CA LYS A 96 26.74 -8.21 -6.84
C LYS A 96 28.12 -7.63 -6.50
#